data_AF-A0A365XU93-F1
#
_entry.id   AF-A0A365XU93-F1
#
_cell.length_a   1.000
_cell.length_b   1.000
_cell.length_c   1.000
_cell.angle_alpha   90.00
_cell.angle_beta   90.00
_cell.angle_gamma   90.00
#
_symmetry.space_group_name_H-M   'P 1'
#
loop_
_entity.id
_entity.type
_entity.pdbx_description
1 polymer ?
#
loop_
_entity_poly.entity_id
_entity_poly.type
_entity_poly.pdbx_seq_one_letter_code
_entity_poly.pdbx_strand_id
1 'polypeptide(L)'
;MKPYYAEAIAGTLKSKPMGSTTLEVKIQNFLKVHVIFFYVSDTGLLLDVPSNKIVPSGTGIFRAPFVTGSYLVVKSLSTGGFIGVFALDTAIKEYYIMPAMLSNPQDIGQIPEPTTECIVPKDSQPVVVGYGVWGNRSFIREQSWQKMADSYTLAPRETRTVGSTFTSGMTQTSSTEESVSKALSIDTSLGWGPISSNISMSLNTTSTSMQSYTINQEETSYESSEVTNTNDFPVMNVRWQLCDTVTIFDLVKSAEAAASVISRVPPSIVKSYNLQKLVKAEEPPALSTETLKWWMSQQKEK
;
A
#
# COMPACT_ATOMS: atom_id res chain seq x y z
N MET A 1 -7.87 -11.48 5.85
CA MET A 1 -8.24 -10.07 5.61
C MET A 1 -9.50 -9.64 6.38
N LYS A 2 -9.49 -8.46 7.04
CA LYS A 2 -10.67 -7.88 7.72
C LYS A 2 -11.73 -7.43 6.69
N PRO A 3 -13.04 -7.46 7.02
CA PRO A 3 -14.13 -7.39 6.03
C PRO A 3 -14.27 -6.08 5.21
N TYR A 4 -13.44 -5.07 5.40
CA TYR A 4 -13.44 -3.84 4.57
C TYR A 4 -12.08 -3.50 3.97
N TYR A 5 -11.03 -4.27 4.31
CA TYR A 5 -9.67 -4.01 3.87
C TYR A 5 -9.52 -4.31 2.39
N ALA A 6 -10.07 -5.44 1.92
CA ALA A 6 -10.04 -5.82 0.52
C ALA A 6 -10.67 -4.74 -0.37
N GLU A 7 -11.85 -4.26 0.02
CA GLU A 7 -12.59 -3.23 -0.70
C GLU A 7 -11.86 -1.88 -0.67
N ALA A 8 -11.28 -1.50 0.47
CA ALA A 8 -10.52 -0.25 0.58
C ALA A 8 -9.26 -0.27 -0.28
N ILE A 9 -8.52 -1.38 -0.30
CA ILE A 9 -7.32 -1.57 -1.13
C ILE A 9 -7.69 -1.59 -2.62
N ALA A 10 -8.80 -2.25 -2.97
CA ALA A 10 -9.32 -2.30 -4.33
C ALA A 10 -9.94 -0.97 -4.79
N GLY A 11 -10.15 -0.01 -3.88
CA GLY A 11 -10.81 1.26 -4.19
C GLY A 11 -12.31 1.13 -4.45
N THR A 12 -12.94 0.04 -3.99
CA THR A 12 -14.37 -0.25 -4.19
C THR A 12 -15.22 0.02 -2.95
N LEU A 13 -14.59 0.32 -1.80
CA LEU A 13 -15.29 0.64 -0.57
C LEU A 13 -16.08 1.95 -0.72
N LYS A 14 -17.36 1.94 -0.34
CA LYS A 14 -18.27 3.09 -0.42
C LYS A 14 -18.92 3.35 0.93
N SER A 15 -18.93 4.60 1.38
CA SER A 15 -19.69 5.01 2.56
C SER A 15 -21.17 5.13 2.24
N LYS A 16 -22.01 5.20 3.28
CA LYS A 16 -23.36 5.73 3.11
C LYS A 16 -23.33 7.25 2.84
N PRO A 17 -24.37 7.79 2.18
CA PRO A 17 -24.55 9.23 2.06
C PRO A 17 -24.47 9.91 3.43
N MET A 18 -23.88 11.12 3.44
CA MET A 18 -23.77 11.91 4.65
C MET A 18 -25.14 12.23 5.25
N GLY A 19 -25.20 12.30 6.58
CA GLY A 19 -26.37 12.71 7.33
C GLY A 19 -26.51 14.24 7.42
N SER A 20 -27.39 14.69 8.30
CA SER A 20 -27.65 16.12 8.55
C SER A 20 -26.94 16.67 9.79
N THR A 21 -26.48 15.79 10.69
CA THR A 21 -25.92 16.18 11.99
C THR A 21 -24.42 15.95 12.01
N THR A 22 -23.64 17.00 12.24
CA THR A 22 -22.19 16.89 12.42
C THR A 22 -21.87 16.16 13.71
N LEU A 23 -21.07 15.10 13.59
CA LEU A 23 -20.54 14.33 14.70
C LEU A 23 -19.04 14.54 14.79
N GLU A 24 -18.52 14.43 16.02
CA GLU A 24 -17.10 14.49 16.32
C GLU A 24 -16.61 13.11 16.78
N VAL A 25 -15.47 12.67 16.24
CA VAL A 25 -14.74 11.49 16.71
C VAL A 25 -13.27 11.83 16.89
N LYS A 26 -12.66 11.27 17.93
CA LYS A 26 -11.22 11.34 18.18
C LYS A 26 -10.54 10.13 17.56
N ILE A 27 -9.40 10.35 16.95
CA ILE A 27 -8.57 9.31 16.35
C ILE A 27 -7.20 9.41 17.00
N GLN A 28 -6.80 8.39 17.75
CA GLN A 28 -5.50 8.38 18.42
C GLN A 28 -4.53 7.45 17.68
N ASN A 29 -3.35 7.97 17.38
CA ASN A 29 -2.33 7.23 16.64
C ASN A 29 -1.31 6.58 17.59
N PHE A 30 -1.43 5.28 17.85
CA PHE A 30 -0.45 4.54 18.64
C PHE A 30 0.76 4.05 17.84
N LEU A 31 0.77 4.26 16.52
CA LEU A 31 1.95 3.95 15.72
C LEU A 31 3.04 5.00 15.93
N LYS A 32 4.29 4.60 15.67
CA LYS A 32 5.47 5.48 15.75
C LYS A 32 5.81 6.12 14.40
N VAL A 33 4.77 6.36 13.61
CA VAL A 33 4.85 6.94 12.27
C VAL A 33 3.73 7.96 12.07
N HIS A 34 3.95 8.96 11.23
CA HIS A 34 2.92 9.92 10.87
C HIS A 34 1.88 9.27 9.97
N VAL A 35 0.61 9.52 10.28
CA VAL A 35 -0.52 8.98 9.52
C VAL A 35 -1.39 10.10 9.01
N ILE A 36 -2.12 9.81 7.94
CA ILE A 36 -3.13 10.67 7.37
C ILE A 36 -4.40 9.85 7.18
N PHE A 37 -5.57 10.44 7.44
CA PHE A 37 -6.84 9.78 7.17
C PHE A 37 -7.69 10.52 6.13
N PHE A 38 -8.51 9.76 5.41
CA PHE A 38 -9.41 10.26 4.37
C PHE A 38 -10.81 9.74 4.65
N TYR A 39 -11.81 10.58 4.40
CA TYR A 39 -13.19 10.13 4.40
C TYR A 39 -13.49 9.43 3.07
N VAL A 40 -14.06 8.24 3.11
CA VAL A 40 -14.52 7.55 1.90
C VAL A 40 -15.89 8.11 1.53
N SER A 41 -16.07 8.65 0.33
CA SER A 41 -17.37 9.13 -0.13
C SER A 41 -18.36 7.99 -0.37
N ASP A 42 -19.61 8.35 -0.65
CA ASP A 42 -20.64 7.44 -1.14
C ASP A 42 -20.36 6.87 -2.53
N THR A 43 -19.38 7.43 -3.24
CA THR A 43 -18.91 6.99 -4.55
C THR A 43 -17.58 6.24 -4.49
N GLY A 44 -16.98 6.16 -3.30
CA GLY A 44 -15.69 5.50 -3.05
C GLY A 44 -14.46 6.40 -3.23
N LEU A 45 -14.65 7.68 -3.50
CA LEU A 45 -13.57 8.66 -3.57
C LEU A 45 -13.02 8.96 -2.17
N LEU A 46 -11.70 9.04 -2.06
CA LEU A 46 -11.03 9.48 -0.83
C LEU A 46 -11.03 11.00 -0.77
N LEU A 47 -11.80 11.54 0.17
CA LEU A 47 -11.91 12.97 0.42
C LEU A 47 -10.95 13.39 1.53
N ASP A 48 -10.11 14.38 1.22
CA ASP A 48 -9.23 15.03 2.18
C ASP A 48 -10.05 15.90 3.14
N VAL A 49 -9.72 15.82 4.43
CA VAL A 49 -10.48 16.47 5.52
C VAL A 49 -9.54 17.31 6.40
N PRO A 50 -10.01 18.41 7.01
CA PRO A 50 -9.15 19.24 7.86
C PRO A 50 -8.60 18.46 9.06
N SER A 51 -7.40 18.84 9.51
CA SER A 51 -6.72 18.21 10.66
C SER A 51 -6.55 16.69 10.55
N ASN A 52 -6.42 16.17 9.33
CA ASN A 52 -6.36 14.74 9.09
C ASN A 52 -4.99 14.09 9.24
N LYS A 53 -3.97 14.89 9.51
CA LYS A 53 -2.60 14.44 9.76
C LYS A 53 -2.41 14.23 11.25
N ILE A 54 -2.04 13.03 11.66
CA ILE A 54 -1.82 12.69 13.07
C ILE A 54 -0.36 12.28 13.25
N VAL A 55 0.33 13.01 14.12
CA VAL A 55 1.71 12.70 14.50
C VAL A 55 1.80 11.40 15.31
N PRO A 56 2.98 10.77 15.41
CA PRO A 56 3.19 9.62 16.29
C PRO A 56 2.70 9.87 17.72
N SER A 57 1.92 8.94 18.30
CA SER A 57 1.34 9.07 19.66
C SER A 57 0.39 10.27 19.83
N GLY A 58 0.05 10.97 18.74
CA GLY A 58 -0.85 12.12 18.73
C GLY A 58 -2.32 11.74 18.63
N THR A 59 -3.18 12.75 18.73
CA THR A 59 -4.63 12.62 18.54
C THR A 59 -5.10 13.60 17.47
N GLY A 60 -5.85 13.10 16.50
CA GLY A 60 -6.61 13.89 15.54
C GLY A 60 -8.08 13.95 15.92
N ILE A 61 -8.79 14.98 15.46
CA ILE A 61 -10.23 15.10 15.63
C ILE A 61 -10.85 15.18 14.23
N PHE A 62 -11.81 14.30 13.97
CA PHE A 62 -12.59 14.30 12.75
C PHE A 62 -14.01 14.79 13.04
N ARG A 63 -14.45 15.82 12.30
CA ARG A 63 -15.79 16.40 12.39
C ARG A 63 -16.47 16.32 11.03
N ALA A 64 -17.53 15.54 10.93
CA ALA A 64 -18.31 15.43 9.71
C ALA A 64 -19.74 14.96 10.00
N PRO A 65 -20.70 15.23 9.10
CA PRO A 65 -22.04 14.67 9.20
C PRO A 65 -22.06 13.22 8.70
N PHE A 66 -21.27 12.34 9.31
CA PHE A 66 -21.22 10.92 8.94
C PHE A 66 -22.36 10.13 9.61
N VAL A 67 -22.67 8.95 9.07
CA VAL A 67 -23.67 8.02 9.62
C VAL A 67 -23.04 6.64 9.88
N THR A 68 -23.74 5.76 10.59
CA THR A 68 -23.25 4.39 10.81
C THR A 68 -23.15 3.64 9.47
N GLY A 69 -21.93 3.19 9.14
CA GLY A 69 -21.57 2.63 7.83
C GLY A 69 -20.86 3.61 6.89
N SER A 70 -20.43 4.77 7.40
CA SER A 70 -19.38 5.57 6.77
C SER A 70 -17.99 5.02 7.09
N TYR A 71 -16.97 5.34 6.30
CA TYR A 71 -15.61 4.81 6.49
C TYR A 71 -14.53 5.90 6.47
N LEU A 72 -13.47 5.68 7.25
CA LEU A 72 -12.21 6.41 7.18
C LEU A 72 -11.08 5.48 6.76
N VAL A 73 -10.37 5.83 5.69
CA VAL A 73 -9.15 5.13 5.27
C VAL A 73 -7.94 5.82 5.89
N VAL A 74 -7.06 5.04 6.52
CA VAL A 74 -5.81 5.51 7.12
C VAL A 74 -4.65 5.11 6.22
N LYS A 75 -3.77 6.06 5.92
CA LYS A 75 -2.54 5.87 5.16
C LYS A 75 -1.33 6.42 5.93
N SER A 76 -0.15 5.91 5.60
CA SER A 76 1.12 6.53 5.98
C SER A 76 1.21 7.90 5.32
N LEU A 77 1.51 8.95 6.10
CA LEU A 77 1.64 10.30 5.56
C LEU A 77 2.85 10.42 4.61
N SER A 78 3.94 9.73 4.92
CA SER A 78 5.21 9.89 4.19
C SER A 78 5.28 9.06 2.90
N THR A 79 4.70 7.86 2.90
CA THR A 79 4.80 6.91 1.78
C THR A 79 3.49 6.72 1.04
N GLY A 80 2.37 7.16 1.62
CA GLY A 80 1.03 6.91 1.07
C GLY A 80 0.56 5.47 1.21
N GLY A 81 1.30 4.58 1.89
CA GLY A 81 0.92 3.19 2.09
C GLY A 81 -0.35 3.03 2.92
N PHE A 82 -1.20 2.09 2.54
CA PHE A 82 -2.45 1.77 3.23
C PHE A 82 -2.17 1.11 4.58
N ILE A 83 -2.73 1.66 5.66
CA ILE A 83 -2.57 1.13 7.03
C ILE A 83 -3.83 0.37 7.46
N GLY A 84 -5.00 0.90 7.16
CA GLY A 84 -6.25 0.29 7.55
C GLY A 84 -7.46 1.16 7.29
N VAL A 85 -8.62 0.68 7.75
CA VAL A 85 -9.90 1.37 7.62
C VAL A 85 -10.69 1.27 8.92
N PHE A 86 -11.37 2.36 9.27
CA PHE A 86 -12.37 2.40 10.33
C PHE A 86 -13.76 2.41 9.72
N ALA A 87 -14.61 1.48 10.15
CA ALA A 87 -16.05 1.59 9.97
C ALA A 87 -16.58 2.51 11.07
N LEU A 88 -17.13 3.65 10.67
CA LEU A 88 -17.67 4.63 11.59
C LEU A 88 -19.05 4.19 12.11
N ASP A 89 -19.19 4.26 13.42
CA ASP A 89 -20.43 4.14 14.17
C ASP A 89 -20.69 5.44 14.94
N THR A 90 -21.90 5.95 14.87
CA THR A 90 -22.31 7.20 15.55
C THR A 90 -22.25 7.09 17.08
N ALA A 91 -22.33 5.87 17.62
CA ALA A 91 -22.19 5.58 19.05
C ALA A 91 -20.73 5.63 19.53
N ILE A 92 -19.76 5.41 18.65
CA ILE A 92 -18.33 5.37 18.98
C ILE A 92 -17.73 6.77 18.81
N LYS A 93 -17.06 7.26 19.86
CA LYS A 93 -16.42 8.58 19.86
C LYS A 93 -14.90 8.54 19.72
N GLU A 94 -14.28 7.37 19.86
CA GLU A 94 -12.84 7.22 19.82
C GLU A 94 -12.42 6.01 18.98
N TYR A 95 -11.43 6.21 18.12
CA TYR A 95 -10.81 5.18 17.29
C TYR A 95 -9.30 5.18 17.53
N TYR A 96 -8.70 4.00 17.48
CA TYR A 96 -7.28 3.81 17.81
C TYR A 96 -6.56 3.20 16.62
N ILE A 97 -5.55 3.89 16.10
CA ILE A 97 -4.65 3.36 15.08
C ILE A 97 -3.58 2.56 15.80
N MET A 98 -3.67 1.23 15.73
CA MET A 98 -2.84 0.31 16.51
C MET A 98 -2.09 -0.67 15.59
N PRO A 99 -1.01 -1.31 16.07
CA PRO A 99 -0.28 -2.33 15.31
C PRO A 99 -1.15 -3.46 14.78
N ALA A 100 -2.17 -3.86 15.54
CA ALA A 100 -3.14 -4.89 15.14
C ALA A 100 -4.01 -4.49 13.95
N MET A 101 -3.93 -3.24 13.48
CA MET A 101 -4.58 -2.78 12.25
C MET A 101 -3.77 -3.08 11.00
N LEU A 102 -2.46 -3.31 11.11
CA LEU A 102 -1.63 -3.59 9.93
C LEU A 102 -2.05 -4.91 9.29
N SER A 103 -1.95 -4.97 7.96
CA SER A 103 -2.18 -6.22 7.24
C SER A 103 -1.07 -7.22 7.57
N ASN A 104 -1.40 -8.51 7.53
CA ASN A 104 -0.34 -9.52 7.57
C ASN A 104 0.51 -9.43 6.30
N PRO A 105 1.79 -9.81 6.35
CA PRO A 105 2.60 -9.98 5.15
C PRO A 105 1.85 -10.87 4.13
N GLN A 106 1.92 -10.49 2.85
CA GLN A 106 1.23 -11.10 1.72
C GLN A 106 -0.32 -10.94 1.71
N ASP A 107 -0.94 -10.41 2.77
CA ASP A 107 -2.37 -10.05 2.82
C ASP A 107 -2.60 -8.61 2.29
N ILE A 108 -2.09 -8.34 1.07
CA ILE A 108 -2.03 -6.99 0.47
C ILE A 108 -3.08 -6.72 -0.62
N GLY A 109 -4.06 -7.61 -0.76
CA GLY A 109 -5.07 -7.52 -1.81
C GLY A 109 -4.67 -8.27 -3.09
N GLN A 110 -5.57 -8.24 -4.05
CA GLN A 110 -5.39 -8.91 -5.33
C GLN A 110 -4.49 -8.10 -6.28
N ILE A 111 -3.89 -8.79 -7.23
CA ILE A 111 -3.18 -8.14 -8.34
C ILE A 111 -4.17 -7.28 -9.15
N PRO A 112 -3.83 -6.04 -9.49
CA PRO A 112 -4.67 -5.19 -10.31
C PRO A 112 -5.01 -5.83 -11.66
N GLU A 113 -6.25 -5.68 -12.09
CA GLU A 113 -6.74 -6.23 -13.35
C GLU A 113 -6.82 -5.14 -14.43
N PRO A 114 -6.56 -5.47 -15.70
CA PRO A 114 -6.77 -4.56 -16.81
C PRO A 114 -8.26 -4.26 -17.02
N THR A 115 -8.55 -3.03 -17.43
CA THR A 115 -9.90 -2.60 -17.81
C THR A 115 -9.93 -2.10 -19.26
N THR A 116 -11.13 -1.83 -19.80
CA THR A 116 -11.25 -1.26 -21.15
C THR A 116 -10.62 0.13 -21.29
N GLU A 117 -10.51 0.88 -20.20
CA GLU A 117 -9.90 2.21 -20.12
C GLU A 117 -8.40 2.13 -19.81
N CYS A 118 -7.95 1.05 -19.17
CA CYS A 118 -6.58 0.86 -18.74
C CYS A 118 -6.12 -0.58 -19.05
N ILE A 119 -5.76 -0.82 -20.30
CA ILE A 119 -5.33 -2.14 -20.79
C ILE A 119 -4.08 -2.62 -20.06
N VAL A 120 -3.18 -1.71 -19.72
CA VAL A 120 -1.99 -2.03 -18.90
C VAL A 120 -2.29 -1.60 -17.47
N PRO A 121 -2.55 -2.55 -16.55
CA PRO A 121 -2.92 -2.20 -15.19
C PRO A 121 -1.77 -1.46 -14.48
N LYS A 122 -2.14 -0.54 -13.60
CA LYS A 122 -1.20 0.15 -12.70
C LYS A 122 -0.70 -0.82 -11.61
N ASP A 123 0.40 -0.48 -10.97
CA ASP A 123 0.86 -1.20 -9.78
C ASP A 123 -0.18 -1.10 -8.67
N SER A 124 -0.20 -2.08 -7.76
CA SER A 124 -1.10 -2.05 -6.62
C SER A 124 -0.69 -0.95 -5.63
N GLN A 125 -1.66 -0.47 -4.87
CA GLN A 125 -1.42 0.42 -3.74
C GLN A 125 -0.50 -0.29 -2.71
N PRO A 126 0.62 0.34 -2.28
CA PRO A 126 1.41 -0.17 -1.18
C PRO A 126 0.59 -0.34 0.10
N VAL A 127 0.77 -1.45 0.79
CA VAL A 127 0.11 -1.80 2.05
C VAL A 127 1.15 -1.93 3.15
N VAL A 128 0.95 -1.23 4.26
CA VAL A 128 1.80 -1.32 5.44
C VAL A 128 1.53 -2.63 6.16
N VAL A 129 2.52 -3.52 6.13
CA VAL A 129 2.48 -4.85 6.76
C VAL A 129 3.31 -4.93 8.04
N GLY A 130 4.10 -3.89 8.31
CA GLY A 130 4.91 -3.81 9.51
C GLY A 130 5.36 -2.38 9.79
N TYR A 131 5.67 -2.11 11.04
CA TYR A 131 6.39 -0.92 11.45
C TYR A 131 7.34 -1.31 12.57
N GLY A 132 8.38 -0.54 12.81
CA GLY A 132 9.32 -0.78 13.90
C GLY A 132 9.99 0.52 14.35
N VAL A 133 10.64 0.44 15.51
CA VAL A 133 11.46 1.52 16.07
C VAL A 133 12.80 0.95 16.48
N TRP A 134 13.85 1.71 16.20
CA TRP A 134 15.22 1.41 16.61
C TRP A 134 15.92 2.70 17.02
N GLY A 135 16.23 2.87 18.31
CA GLY A 135 16.79 4.12 18.83
C GLY A 135 15.94 5.33 18.42
N ASN A 136 16.54 6.28 17.70
CA ASN A 136 15.88 7.48 17.19
C ASN A 136 15.35 7.33 15.75
N ARG A 137 15.16 6.11 15.28
CA ARG A 137 14.62 5.80 13.94
C ARG A 137 13.30 5.05 14.06
N SER A 138 12.39 5.31 13.13
CA SER A 138 11.27 4.41 12.87
C SER A 138 11.36 3.87 11.46
N PHE A 139 10.65 2.79 11.21
CA PHE A 139 10.54 2.23 9.87
C PHE A 139 9.15 1.69 9.63
N ILE A 140 8.82 1.70 8.35
CA ILE A 140 7.62 1.12 7.80
C ILE A 140 8.07 0.03 6.82
N ARG A 141 7.43 -1.13 6.91
CA ARG A 141 7.51 -2.18 5.92
C ARG A 141 6.22 -2.20 5.12
N GLU A 142 6.34 -2.04 3.82
CA GLU A 142 5.26 -2.00 2.86
C GLU A 142 5.40 -3.13 1.85
N GLN A 143 4.28 -3.69 1.44
CA GLN A 143 4.24 -4.67 0.37
C GLN A 143 3.26 -4.22 -0.72
N SER A 144 3.65 -4.47 -1.97
CA SER A 144 2.84 -4.16 -3.16
C SER A 144 3.09 -5.15 -4.28
N TRP A 145 2.08 -5.42 -5.09
CA TRP A 145 2.22 -6.01 -6.41
C TRP A 145 2.74 -4.97 -7.40
N GLN A 146 3.90 -5.24 -7.99
CA GLN A 146 4.46 -4.44 -9.08
C GLN A 146 4.42 -5.23 -10.39
N LYS A 147 4.03 -4.55 -11.46
CA LYS A 147 4.10 -5.10 -12.81
C LYS A 147 5.55 -5.13 -13.27
N MET A 148 5.95 -6.24 -13.87
CA MET A 148 7.27 -6.41 -14.46
C MET A 148 7.28 -5.95 -15.92
N ALA A 149 8.44 -5.43 -16.36
CA ALA A 149 8.63 -4.88 -17.70
C ALA A 149 8.56 -5.93 -18.82
N ASP A 150 8.71 -7.21 -18.46
CA ASP A 150 8.68 -8.37 -19.36
C ASP A 150 7.26 -8.91 -19.62
N SER A 151 6.23 -8.11 -19.34
CA SER A 151 4.85 -8.42 -19.75
C SER A 151 4.72 -8.38 -21.28
N TYR A 152 3.92 -9.27 -21.88
CA TYR A 152 3.84 -9.43 -23.34
C TYR A 152 2.43 -9.79 -23.83
N THR A 153 2.18 -9.60 -25.12
CA THR A 153 0.96 -10.04 -25.80
C THR A 153 1.28 -11.12 -26.82
N LEU A 154 0.32 -12.03 -27.03
CA LEU A 154 0.37 -13.06 -28.06
C LEU A 154 -0.89 -13.00 -28.91
N ALA A 155 -0.73 -13.00 -30.23
CA ALA A 155 -1.82 -13.16 -31.19
C ALA A 155 -2.45 -14.55 -31.06
N PRO A 156 -3.67 -14.78 -31.61
CA PRO A 156 -4.27 -16.11 -31.67
C PRO A 156 -3.30 -17.12 -32.27
N ARG A 157 -3.13 -18.28 -31.63
CA ARG A 157 -2.27 -19.39 -32.09
C ARG A 157 -0.77 -19.05 -32.23
N GLU A 158 -0.33 -17.87 -31.78
CA GLU A 158 1.08 -17.50 -31.81
C GLU A 158 1.89 -18.31 -30.80
N THR A 159 3.08 -18.75 -31.21
CA THR A 159 4.11 -19.28 -30.32
C THR A 159 5.30 -18.33 -30.32
N ARG A 160 5.79 -17.98 -29.14
CA ARG A 160 6.91 -17.06 -28.97
C ARG A 160 7.82 -17.54 -27.84
N THR A 161 9.12 -17.47 -28.07
CA THR A 161 10.11 -17.61 -26.99
C THR A 161 10.18 -16.30 -26.21
N VAL A 162 9.91 -16.35 -24.92
CA VAL A 162 9.93 -15.20 -24.02
C VAL A 162 11.10 -15.32 -23.05
N GLY A 163 12.02 -14.37 -23.14
CA GLY A 163 13.07 -14.17 -22.16
C GLY A 163 12.52 -13.45 -20.93
N SER A 164 12.75 -14.02 -19.76
CA SER A 164 12.28 -13.57 -18.47
C SER A 164 13.49 -13.22 -17.62
N THR A 165 13.55 -11.98 -17.15
CA THR A 165 14.60 -11.54 -16.22
C THR A 165 13.98 -11.47 -14.84
N PHE A 166 14.37 -12.40 -13.96
CA PHE A 166 13.95 -12.37 -12.58
C PHE A 166 15.06 -11.72 -11.77
N THR A 167 14.77 -10.54 -11.25
CA THR A 167 15.59 -9.97 -10.19
C THR A 167 14.98 -10.37 -8.85
N SER A 168 15.76 -11.07 -8.04
CA SER A 168 15.47 -11.40 -6.65
C SER A 168 16.40 -10.58 -5.76
N GLY A 169 15.92 -10.17 -4.59
CA GLY A 169 16.69 -9.35 -3.67
C GLY A 169 16.65 -7.85 -4.00
N MET A 170 17.73 -7.15 -3.68
CA MET A 170 17.80 -5.69 -3.75
C MET A 170 17.91 -5.19 -5.19
N THR A 171 16.81 -4.73 -5.80
CA THR A 171 16.83 -4.32 -7.22
C THR A 171 17.04 -2.82 -7.41
N GLN A 172 16.76 -2.00 -6.39
CA GLN A 172 16.93 -0.55 -6.47
C GLN A 172 16.70 0.07 -5.11
N THR A 173 17.74 0.66 -4.54
CA THR A 173 17.62 1.56 -3.40
C THR A 173 17.98 2.96 -3.88
N SER A 174 17.24 3.98 -3.44
CA SER A 174 17.74 5.36 -3.52
C SER A 174 18.94 5.57 -2.58
N SER A 175 19.27 4.58 -1.75
CA SER A 175 20.19 4.63 -0.64
C SER A 175 21.23 3.51 -0.75
N THR A 176 22.51 3.84 -0.81
CA THR A 176 23.59 2.83 -0.78
C THR A 176 23.56 2.03 0.53
N GLU A 177 24.22 0.87 0.57
CA GLU A 177 24.44 0.10 1.82
C GLU A 177 25.01 1.00 2.93
N GLU A 178 25.91 1.91 2.56
CA GLU A 178 26.45 2.93 3.47
C GLU A 178 25.37 3.87 4.00
N SER A 179 24.46 4.34 3.14
CA SER A 179 23.35 5.20 3.56
C SER A 179 22.39 4.49 4.50
N VAL A 180 22.08 3.21 4.25
CA VAL A 180 21.19 2.40 5.10
C VAL A 180 21.87 2.08 6.43
N SER A 181 23.13 1.65 6.40
CA SER A 181 23.92 1.36 7.60
C SER A 181 24.09 2.61 8.46
N LYS A 182 24.39 3.76 7.84
CA LYS A 182 24.44 5.06 8.51
C LYS A 182 23.08 5.45 9.09
N ALA A 183 21.98 5.19 8.39
CA ALA A 183 20.64 5.45 8.91
C ALA A 183 20.36 4.60 10.16
N LEU A 184 20.82 3.34 10.16
CA LEU A 184 20.65 2.41 11.28
C LEU A 184 21.74 2.52 12.35
N SER A 185 22.79 3.33 12.12
CA SER A 185 23.98 3.41 12.98
C SER A 185 24.69 2.05 13.15
N ILE A 186 24.74 1.27 12.07
CA ILE A 186 25.43 -0.02 11.99
C ILE A 186 26.71 0.18 11.17
N ASP A 187 27.78 -0.54 11.51
CA ASP A 187 28.99 -0.56 10.71
C ASP A 187 28.75 -1.26 9.37
N THR A 188 29.09 -0.57 8.28
CA THR A 188 28.95 -1.05 6.89
C THR A 188 29.82 -2.26 6.57
N SER A 189 30.81 -2.56 7.40
CA SER A 189 31.75 -3.67 7.18
C SER A 189 31.14 -5.06 7.40
N LEU A 190 29.91 -5.14 7.92
CA LEU A 190 29.26 -6.40 8.28
C LEU A 190 28.20 -6.88 7.27
N GLY A 191 27.99 -6.14 6.17
CA GLY A 191 27.06 -6.53 5.10
C GLY A 191 25.58 -6.41 5.46
N TRP A 192 24.73 -6.95 4.59
CA TRP A 192 23.25 -6.92 4.73
C TRP A 192 22.68 -7.83 5.84
N GLY A 193 23.47 -8.78 6.34
CA GLY A 193 23.02 -9.73 7.38
C GLY A 193 22.58 -9.02 8.66
N PRO A 194 23.43 -8.20 9.30
CA PRO A 194 23.05 -7.43 10.49
C PRO A 194 21.92 -6.44 10.24
N ILE A 195 21.91 -5.77 9.07
CA ILE A 195 20.83 -4.85 8.68
C ILE A 195 19.48 -5.60 8.66
N SER A 196 19.44 -6.74 7.98
CA SER A 196 18.24 -7.61 7.88
C SER A 196 17.79 -8.12 9.25
N SER A 197 18.73 -8.53 10.09
CA SER A 197 18.44 -9.02 11.44
C SER A 197 17.88 -7.93 12.34
N ASN A 198 18.39 -6.69 12.27
CA ASN A 198 17.92 -5.56 13.07
C ASN A 198 16.55 -5.09 12.61
N ILE A 199 16.32 -5.00 11.29
CA ILE A 199 15.00 -4.71 10.74
C ILE A 199 14.00 -5.79 11.19
N SER A 200 14.36 -7.07 11.04
CA SER A 200 13.51 -8.19 11.48
C SER A 200 13.23 -8.13 12.98
N MET A 201 14.24 -7.87 13.82
CA MET A 201 14.08 -7.82 15.28
C MET A 201 13.12 -6.70 15.69
N SER A 202 13.30 -5.49 15.17
CA SER A 202 12.35 -4.42 15.46
C SER A 202 10.96 -4.71 14.92
N LEU A 203 10.83 -5.20 13.68
CA LEU A 203 9.52 -5.54 13.12
C LEU A 203 8.82 -6.57 14.01
N ASN A 204 9.53 -7.59 14.48
CA ASN A 204 8.99 -8.59 15.40
C ASN A 204 8.62 -8.02 16.77
N THR A 205 9.35 -7.02 17.26
CA THR A 205 9.07 -6.38 18.56
C THR A 205 7.74 -5.63 18.56
N THR A 206 7.36 -5.08 17.40
CA THR A 206 6.19 -4.20 17.25
C THR A 206 5.06 -4.81 16.44
N SER A 207 5.29 -5.96 15.81
CA SER A 207 4.31 -6.70 15.03
C SER A 207 3.52 -7.68 15.90
N THR A 208 2.32 -8.02 15.44
CA THR A 208 1.49 -9.09 16.01
C THR A 208 1.74 -10.44 15.33
N SER A 209 2.54 -10.45 14.27
CA SER A 209 2.95 -11.63 13.51
C SER A 209 4.47 -11.68 13.34
N MET A 210 5.02 -12.89 13.27
CA MET A 210 6.44 -13.09 13.02
C MET A 210 6.79 -12.58 11.61
N GLN A 211 7.73 -11.64 11.54
CA GLN A 211 8.25 -11.03 10.34
C GLN A 211 9.71 -11.45 10.15
N SER A 212 9.98 -12.21 9.10
CA SER A 212 11.33 -12.36 8.56
C SER A 212 11.51 -11.37 7.42
N TYR A 213 12.53 -10.52 7.53
CA TYR A 213 12.98 -9.66 6.45
C TYR A 213 14.45 -9.97 6.17
N THR A 214 14.72 -10.40 4.94
CA THR A 214 16.07 -10.75 4.51
C THR A 214 16.39 -9.91 3.29
N ILE A 215 17.41 -9.06 3.41
CA ILE A 215 17.98 -8.34 2.30
C ILE A 215 19.06 -9.25 1.72
N ASN A 216 18.78 -9.81 0.55
CA ASN A 216 19.77 -10.54 -0.23
C ASN A 216 20.39 -9.60 -1.27
N GLN A 217 21.66 -9.89 -1.61
CA GLN A 217 22.32 -9.27 -2.74
C GLN A 217 21.50 -9.52 -4.02
N GLU A 218 21.52 -8.56 -4.95
CA GLU A 218 20.76 -8.66 -6.19
C GLU A 218 21.16 -9.92 -6.95
N GLU A 219 20.23 -10.86 -7.09
CA GLU A 219 20.41 -12.03 -7.94
C GLU A 219 19.53 -11.85 -9.17
N THR A 220 20.18 -11.65 -10.32
CA THR A 220 19.48 -11.62 -11.61
C THR A 220 19.62 -12.99 -12.26
N SER A 221 18.50 -13.67 -12.44
CA SER A 221 18.43 -14.92 -13.20
C SER A 221 17.66 -14.69 -14.49
N TYR A 222 18.10 -15.39 -15.54
CA TYR A 222 17.48 -15.35 -16.86
C TYR A 222 16.86 -16.70 -17.15
N GLU A 223 15.56 -16.72 -17.42
CA GLU A 223 14.85 -17.89 -17.89
C GLU A 223 14.32 -17.62 -19.29
N SER A 224 14.46 -18.58 -20.20
CA SER A 224 13.85 -18.53 -21.52
C SER A 224 12.80 -19.63 -21.60
N SER A 225 11.57 -19.27 -21.92
CA SER A 225 10.47 -20.21 -22.04
C SER A 225 9.74 -20.00 -23.35
N GLU A 226 9.38 -21.10 -24.02
CA GLU A 226 8.48 -21.04 -25.18
C GLU A 226 7.04 -21.01 -24.68
N VAL A 227 6.28 -20.00 -25.12
CA VAL A 227 4.88 -19.80 -24.72
C VAL A 227 4.01 -19.76 -25.97
N THR A 228 2.95 -20.56 -25.95
CA THR A 228 1.96 -20.65 -27.04
C THR A 228 0.61 -20.13 -26.56
N ASN A 229 0.00 -19.22 -27.32
CA ASN A 229 -1.39 -18.85 -27.13
C ASN A 229 -2.30 -19.89 -27.81
N THR A 230 -2.88 -20.78 -27.03
CA THR A 230 -3.79 -21.82 -27.54
C THR A 230 -5.21 -21.31 -27.84
N ASN A 231 -5.48 -20.02 -27.64
CA ASN A 231 -6.80 -19.42 -27.87
C ASN A 231 -6.94 -18.88 -29.29
N ASP A 232 -8.19 -18.68 -29.71
CA ASP A 232 -8.55 -18.03 -30.98
C ASP A 232 -8.69 -16.49 -30.86
N PHE A 233 -8.27 -15.93 -29.73
CA PHE A 233 -8.28 -14.50 -29.45
C PHE A 233 -6.92 -14.05 -28.90
N PRO A 234 -6.54 -12.77 -29.07
CA PRO A 234 -5.30 -12.25 -28.52
C PRO A 234 -5.33 -12.24 -26.99
N VAL A 235 -4.20 -12.60 -26.38
CA VAL A 235 -4.02 -12.61 -24.92
C VAL A 235 -2.91 -11.68 -24.51
N MET A 236 -3.11 -11.01 -23.38
CA MET A 236 -2.07 -10.26 -22.69
C MET A 236 -1.63 -11.03 -21.44
N ASN A 237 -0.34 -11.30 -21.34
CA ASN A 237 0.27 -11.92 -20.17
C ASN A 237 0.98 -10.83 -19.37
N VAL A 238 0.43 -10.52 -18.20
CA VAL A 238 1.04 -9.55 -17.28
C VAL A 238 1.76 -10.32 -16.18
N ARG A 239 3.02 -10.00 -15.98
CA ARG A 239 3.82 -10.56 -14.90
C ARG A 239 3.83 -9.61 -13.71
N TRP A 240 3.55 -10.17 -12.54
CA TRP A 240 3.49 -9.47 -11.27
C TRP A 240 4.54 -10.03 -10.33
N GLN A 241 5.20 -9.16 -9.60
CA GLN A 241 6.12 -9.57 -8.54
C GLN A 241 5.75 -8.85 -7.25
N LEU A 242 5.80 -9.60 -6.15
CA LEU A 242 5.64 -9.01 -4.83
C LEU A 242 6.89 -8.19 -4.52
N CYS A 243 6.68 -6.93 -4.19
CA CYS A 243 7.71 -5.97 -3.86
C CYS A 243 7.57 -5.60 -2.38
N ASP A 244 8.67 -5.71 -1.63
CA ASP A 244 8.75 -5.46 -0.20
C ASP A 244 9.69 -4.28 0.06
N THR A 245 9.11 -3.17 0.50
CA THR A 245 9.81 -1.91 0.72
C THR A 245 9.92 -1.63 2.20
N VAL A 246 11.15 -1.44 2.69
CA VAL A 246 11.39 -0.93 4.04
C VAL A 246 11.88 0.51 3.94
N THR A 247 11.10 1.44 4.49
CA THR A 247 11.48 2.85 4.55
C THR A 247 11.84 3.22 5.99
N ILE A 248 13.02 3.80 6.17
CA ILE A 248 13.58 4.23 7.45
C ILE A 248 13.41 5.75 7.57
N PHE A 249 12.90 6.20 8.70
CA PHE A 249 12.64 7.61 9.01
C PHE A 249 13.49 8.07 10.19
N ASP A 250 13.82 9.37 10.18
CA ASP A 250 14.42 10.04 11.32
C ASP A 250 13.33 10.52 12.28
N LEU A 251 13.28 10.04 13.52
CA LEU A 251 12.30 10.53 14.49
C LEU A 251 12.62 11.94 15.00
N VAL A 252 13.87 12.40 14.87
CA VAL A 252 14.33 13.72 15.34
C VAL A 252 14.12 14.78 14.28
N LYS A 253 14.30 14.45 13.00
CA LYS A 253 14.28 15.41 11.87
C LYS A 253 12.94 15.50 11.12
N SER A 254 11.82 15.13 11.74
CA SER A 254 10.50 15.03 11.08
C SER A 254 10.40 13.84 10.13
N ALA A 255 9.17 13.58 9.64
CA ALA A 255 8.69 12.42 8.87
C ALA A 255 9.40 12.14 7.51
N GLU A 256 10.59 12.67 7.30
CA GLU A 256 11.42 12.49 6.11
C GLU A 256 12.07 11.10 6.09
N ALA A 257 12.06 10.47 4.93
CA ALA A 257 12.72 9.19 4.72
C ALA A 257 14.25 9.41 4.71
N ALA A 258 14.95 8.77 5.65
CA ALA A 258 16.40 8.77 5.73
C ALA A 258 17.02 7.75 4.76
N ALA A 259 16.34 6.60 4.56
CA ALA A 259 16.73 5.59 3.60
C ALA A 259 15.52 4.73 3.21
N SER A 260 15.59 4.06 2.06
CA SER A 260 14.60 3.06 1.66
C SER A 260 15.27 1.90 0.95
N VAL A 261 14.82 0.68 1.29
CA VAL A 261 15.29 -0.57 0.71
C VAL A 261 14.12 -1.26 0.04
N ILE A 262 14.25 -1.54 -1.25
CA ILE A 262 13.24 -2.28 -2.02
C ILE A 262 13.79 -3.67 -2.34
N SER A 263 13.07 -4.70 -1.92
CA SER A 263 13.39 -6.09 -2.19
C SER A 263 12.28 -6.74 -3.01
N ARG A 264 12.65 -7.46 -4.07
CA ARG A 264 11.70 -8.24 -4.87
C ARG A 264 11.63 -9.67 -4.35
N VAL A 265 10.41 -10.16 -4.12
CA VAL A 265 10.15 -11.49 -3.53
C VAL A 265 9.71 -12.46 -4.64
N PRO A 266 10.45 -13.56 -4.88
CA PRO A 266 10.02 -14.62 -5.79
C PRO A 266 8.93 -15.51 -5.15
N PRO A 267 8.14 -16.24 -5.97
CA PRO A 267 8.12 -16.22 -7.43
C PRO A 267 7.35 -15.01 -8.00
N SER A 268 7.53 -14.72 -9.28
CA SER A 268 6.61 -13.84 -10.01
C SER A 268 5.38 -14.64 -10.47
N ILE A 269 4.25 -13.95 -10.57
CA ILE A 269 2.97 -14.51 -11.00
C ILE A 269 2.69 -14.01 -12.41
N VAL A 270 2.44 -14.92 -13.35
CA VAL A 270 1.97 -14.55 -14.69
C VAL A 270 0.46 -14.74 -14.75
N LYS A 271 -0.28 -13.67 -15.09
CA LYS A 271 -1.73 -13.73 -15.31
C LYS A 271 -2.06 -13.35 -16.75
N SER A 272 -2.83 -14.22 -17.40
CA SER A 272 -3.28 -14.04 -18.78
C SER A 272 -4.67 -13.41 -18.82
N TYR A 273 -4.85 -12.43 -19.70
CA TYR A 273 -6.09 -11.69 -19.87
C TYR A 273 -6.55 -11.75 -21.32
N ASN A 274 -7.84 -12.02 -21.52
CA ASN A 274 -8.48 -11.94 -22.83
C ASN A 274 -8.77 -10.47 -23.16
N LEU A 275 -8.06 -9.91 -24.14
CA LEU A 275 -8.19 -8.51 -24.52
C LEU A 275 -9.57 -8.15 -25.11
N GLN A 276 -10.35 -9.13 -25.55
CA GLN A 276 -11.71 -8.95 -26.06
C GLN A 276 -12.77 -8.99 -24.95
N LYS A 277 -12.41 -9.42 -23.74
CA LYS A 277 -13.34 -9.58 -22.60
C LYS A 277 -12.91 -8.75 -21.39
N LEU A 278 -12.25 -7.62 -21.62
CA LEU A 278 -11.89 -6.69 -20.54
C LEU A 278 -13.16 -6.10 -19.93
N VAL A 279 -13.16 -6.00 -18.61
CA VAL A 279 -14.27 -5.39 -17.87
C VAL A 279 -14.17 -3.88 -18.00
N LYS A 280 -15.31 -3.21 -18.16
CA LYS A 280 -15.37 -1.75 -18.13
C LYS A 280 -14.98 -1.27 -16.73
N ALA A 281 -14.05 -0.31 -16.62
CA ALA A 281 -13.79 0.31 -15.33
C ALA A 281 -15.09 0.92 -14.83
N GLU A 282 -15.38 0.68 -13.55
CA GLU A 282 -16.50 1.34 -12.90
C GLU A 282 -16.17 2.83 -12.83
N GLU A 283 -16.85 3.63 -13.65
CA GLU A 283 -16.71 5.07 -13.59
C GLU A 283 -17.28 5.53 -12.24
N PRO A 284 -16.49 6.24 -11.42
CA PRO A 284 -16.98 6.65 -10.11
C PRO A 284 -18.19 7.57 -10.31
N PRO A 285 -19.35 7.27 -9.70
CA PRO A 285 -20.50 8.13 -9.82
C PRO A 285 -20.18 9.53 -9.29
N ALA A 286 -20.95 10.53 -9.72
CA ALA A 286 -20.85 11.86 -9.15
C ALA A 286 -21.16 11.81 -7.65
N LEU A 287 -20.37 12.53 -6.84
CA LEU A 287 -20.60 12.68 -5.41
C LEU A 287 -22.04 13.13 -5.16
N SER A 288 -22.69 12.61 -4.11
CA SER A 288 -23.98 13.18 -3.69
C SER A 288 -23.85 14.67 -3.42
N THR A 289 -24.94 15.38 -3.65
CA THR A 289 -24.99 16.84 -3.48
C THR A 289 -24.58 17.24 -2.06
N GLU A 290 -24.98 16.45 -1.07
CA GLU A 290 -24.69 16.62 0.34
C GLU A 290 -23.19 16.45 0.62
N THR A 291 -22.60 15.35 0.14
CA THR A 291 -21.17 15.05 0.32
C THR A 291 -20.30 16.11 -0.36
N LEU A 292 -20.67 16.51 -1.59
CA LEU A 292 -19.94 17.54 -2.34
C LEU A 292 -20.02 18.91 -1.64
N LYS A 293 -21.22 19.33 -1.21
CA LYS A 293 -21.41 20.60 -0.48
C LYS A 293 -20.59 20.64 0.80
N TRP A 294 -20.63 19.56 1.58
CA TRP A 294 -19.84 19.46 2.80
C TRP A 294 -18.34 19.55 2.49
N TRP A 295 -17.83 18.75 1.55
CA TRP A 295 -16.41 18.74 1.22
C TRP A 295 -15.91 20.10 0.73
N MET A 296 -16.68 20.78 -0.13
CA MET A 296 -16.35 22.14 -0.58
C MET A 296 -16.34 23.15 0.57
N SER A 297 -17.20 23.00 1.58
CA SER A 297 -17.16 23.88 2.77
C SER A 297 -15.85 23.73 3.55
N GLN A 298 -15.34 22.50 3.66
CA GLN A 298 -14.10 22.21 4.38
C GLN A 298 -12.85 22.77 3.67
N GLN A 299 -12.85 22.85 2.33
CA GLN A 299 -11.71 23.41 1.60
C GLN A 299 -11.60 24.94 1.72
N LYS A 300 -12.67 25.64 2.08
CA LYS A 300 -12.65 27.10 2.29
C LYS A 300 -12.03 27.53 3.62
N GLU A 301 -11.89 26.59 4.56
CA GLU A 301 -11.34 26.83 5.90
C GLU A 301 -9.83 26.57 5.98
N LYS A 302 -9.20 26.09 4.90
CA LYS A 302 -7.75 25.90 4.78
C LYS A 302 -7.10 27.15 4.19
#